data_AF-A0A7D7N5G9-F1
#
_entry.id   AF-A0A7D7N5G9-F1
#
_cell.length_a   1.000
_cell.length_b   1.000
_cell.length_c   1.000
_cell.angle_alpha   90.00
_cell.angle_beta   90.00
_cell.angle_gamma   90.00
#
_symmetry.space_group_name_H-M   'P 1'
#
loop_
_entity.id
_entity.type
_entity.pdbx_description
1 polymer ?
#
loop_
_entity_poly.entity_id
_entity_poly.type
_entity_poly.pdbx_seq_one_letter_code
_entity_poly.pdbx_strand_id
1 'polypeptide(L)'
;MKHTCLSLSLLICTTPLAATPLSEQVNKIEVQHCVAPSICHTQEAMYPTSGHSALDRWAVGTLKQSIGTRSLQPNALKAALQEQTGNDRSCEHSYINDIKLLGESTHYAVFGEEDWEYTCGAHGNGTRRLYVLPKSGAARVLPLAQMVLPDKMAQLANLQLAAWRQYLAKPADPDTPAMSPAEIDAHLAQ
;
A
#
# COMPACT_ATOMS: atom_id res chain seq x y z
N MET A 1 -58.19 23.25 -38.93
CA MET A 1 -56.84 23.32 -38.36
C MET A 1 -56.57 22.02 -37.63
N LYS A 2 -55.72 21.14 -38.19
CA LYS A 2 -55.28 19.90 -37.55
C LYS A 2 -53.82 20.11 -37.18
N HIS A 3 -53.51 20.17 -35.89
CA HIS A 3 -52.13 20.22 -35.43
C HIS A 3 -51.62 18.80 -35.20
N THR A 4 -50.73 18.38 -36.09
CA THR A 4 -49.91 17.17 -35.94
C THR A 4 -48.81 17.48 -34.93
N CYS A 5 -48.73 16.71 -33.84
CA CYS A 5 -47.63 16.80 -32.88
C CYS A 5 -46.56 15.78 -33.30
N LEU A 6 -45.39 16.27 -33.76
CA LEU A 6 -44.22 15.45 -34.07
C LEU A 6 -43.52 15.07 -32.75
N SER A 7 -43.45 13.77 -32.47
CA SER A 7 -42.66 13.22 -31.37
C SER A 7 -41.16 13.26 -31.73
N LEU A 8 -40.39 14.06 -31.01
CA LEU A 8 -38.94 14.17 -31.14
C LEU A 8 -38.30 13.18 -30.15
N SER A 9 -37.84 12.03 -30.64
CA SER A 9 -37.12 11.04 -29.83
C SER A 9 -35.67 11.51 -29.61
N LEU A 10 -35.37 11.97 -28.40
CA LEU A 10 -34.02 12.35 -27.97
C LEU A 10 -33.28 11.08 -27.52
N LEU A 11 -32.39 10.55 -28.37
CA LEU A 11 -31.46 9.48 -28.00
C LEU A 11 -30.34 10.12 -27.16
N ILE A 12 -30.41 10.02 -25.83
CA ILE A 12 -29.32 10.43 -24.94
C ILE A 12 -28.25 9.35 -25.03
N CYS A 13 -27.20 9.62 -25.81
CA CYS A 13 -25.98 8.83 -25.82
C CYS A 13 -25.26 9.07 -24.48
N THR A 14 -25.51 8.22 -23.48
CA THR A 14 -24.78 8.26 -22.22
C THR A 14 -23.37 7.75 -22.47
N THR A 15 -22.43 8.67 -22.71
CA THR A 15 -21.01 8.33 -22.61
C THR A 15 -20.76 7.92 -21.16
N PRO A 16 -20.09 6.78 -20.90
CA PRO A 16 -19.68 6.45 -19.54
C PRO A 16 -18.75 7.56 -19.07
N LEU A 17 -19.17 8.28 -18.04
CA LEU A 17 -18.38 9.34 -17.41
C LEU A 17 -17.07 8.68 -16.95
N ALA A 18 -15.97 8.98 -17.63
CA ALA A 18 -14.66 8.47 -17.26
C ALA A 18 -14.42 8.90 -15.80
N ALA A 19 -14.21 7.92 -14.92
CA ALA A 19 -13.93 8.20 -13.52
C ALA A 19 -12.67 9.08 -13.45
N THR A 20 -12.75 10.20 -12.74
CA THR A 20 -11.59 11.08 -12.55
C THR A 20 -10.45 10.25 -11.94
N PRO A 21 -9.24 10.32 -12.52
CA PRO A 21 -8.08 9.66 -11.95
C PRO A 21 -7.77 10.25 -10.57
N LEU A 22 -7.22 9.42 -9.69
CA LEU A 22 -6.77 9.86 -8.38
C LEU A 22 -5.50 10.69 -8.50
N SER A 23 -5.36 11.69 -7.62
CA SER A 23 -4.13 12.46 -7.48
C SER A 23 -3.10 11.65 -6.69
N GLU A 24 -1.81 11.87 -6.94
CA GLU A 24 -0.73 11.22 -6.18
C GLU A 24 0.14 12.28 -5.50
N GLN A 25 -0.47 13.10 -4.65
CA GLN A 25 0.28 14.01 -3.79
C GLN A 25 0.71 13.27 -2.53
N VAL A 26 2.01 13.28 -2.21
CA VAL A 26 2.56 12.63 -1.01
C VAL A 26 2.81 13.66 0.08
N ASN A 27 2.41 13.34 1.29
CA ASN A 27 2.72 14.09 2.50
C ASN A 27 3.77 13.31 3.28
N LYS A 28 4.84 13.98 3.72
CA LYS A 28 5.90 13.42 4.55
C LYS A 28 6.00 14.21 5.84
N ILE A 29 6.11 13.52 6.96
CA ILE A 29 6.33 14.10 8.29
C ILE A 29 7.46 13.31 8.94
N GLU A 30 8.43 14.02 9.50
CA GLU A 30 9.59 13.44 10.14
C GLU A 30 9.77 14.08 11.52
N VAL A 31 10.04 13.26 12.52
CA VAL A 31 10.29 13.71 13.90
C VAL A 31 11.47 12.96 14.48
N GLN A 32 12.14 13.62 15.43
CA GLN A 32 13.27 13.04 16.15
C GLN A 32 13.16 13.22 17.66
N HIS A 33 13.73 12.26 18.39
CA HIS A 33 13.88 12.27 19.84
C HIS A 33 15.31 11.92 20.22
N CYS A 34 16.06 12.88 20.77
CA CYS A 34 17.47 12.69 21.12
C CYS A 34 17.64 12.40 22.61
N VAL A 35 18.28 11.29 22.92
CA VAL A 35 18.55 10.82 24.30
C VAL A 35 19.99 11.12 24.74
N ALA A 36 20.86 11.45 23.78
CA ALA A 36 22.25 11.88 23.94
C ALA A 36 22.66 12.77 22.74
N PRO A 37 23.74 13.55 22.82
CA PRO A 37 24.16 14.47 21.74
C PRO A 37 24.33 13.82 20.36
N SER A 38 24.68 12.53 20.31
CA SER A 38 24.91 11.76 19.10
C SER A 38 23.95 10.59 18.91
N ILE A 39 22.86 10.54 19.70
CA ILE A 39 21.88 9.45 19.63
C ILE A 39 20.49 10.06 19.59
N CYS A 40 19.89 10.03 18.39
CA CYS A 40 18.56 10.51 18.11
C CYS A 40 17.77 9.40 17.42
N HIS A 41 16.63 9.01 17.98
CA HIS A 41 15.71 8.13 17.29
C HIS A 41 14.85 8.95 16.31
N THR A 42 14.41 8.32 15.23
CA THR A 42 13.65 8.95 14.14
C THR A 42 12.36 8.20 13.85
N GLN A 43 11.32 8.95 13.49
CA GLN A 43 10.08 8.43 12.94
C GLN A 43 9.73 9.22 11.68
N GLU A 44 9.62 8.52 10.56
CA GLU A 44 9.08 9.03 9.31
C GLU A 44 7.66 8.48 9.09
N ALA A 45 6.76 9.35 8.69
CA ALA A 45 5.38 9.04 8.38
C ALA A 45 5.02 9.61 7.00
N MET A 46 4.60 8.75 6.07
CA MET A 46 4.22 9.12 4.71
C MET A 46 2.81 8.65 4.36
N TYR A 47 2.01 9.52 3.72
CA TYR A 47 0.67 9.16 3.25
C TYR A 47 0.24 9.97 2.02
N PRO A 48 -0.67 9.45 1.19
CA PRO A 48 -1.10 10.12 -0.03
C PRO A 48 -2.33 11.01 0.22
N THR A 49 -2.49 12.02 -0.61
CA THR A 49 -3.73 12.77 -0.82
C THR A 49 -4.22 12.49 -2.23
N SER A 50 -5.27 11.68 -2.33
CA SER A 50 -5.79 11.15 -3.59
C SER A 50 -6.87 12.00 -4.26
N GLY A 51 -7.34 13.04 -3.56
CA GLY A 51 -8.54 13.79 -3.96
C GLY A 51 -9.85 13.04 -3.65
N HIS A 52 -9.76 11.85 -3.07
CA HIS A 52 -10.91 11.03 -2.68
C HIS A 52 -10.98 10.87 -1.16
N SER A 53 -11.79 11.71 -0.52
CA SER A 53 -11.76 11.88 0.95
C SER A 53 -11.95 10.59 1.77
N ALA A 54 -12.69 9.60 1.25
CA ALA A 54 -12.85 8.33 1.95
C ALA A 54 -11.58 7.46 1.92
N LEU A 55 -10.85 7.48 0.80
CA LEU A 55 -9.58 6.78 0.67
C LEU A 55 -8.49 7.48 1.48
N ASP A 56 -8.47 8.82 1.44
CA ASP A 56 -7.51 9.62 2.22
C ASP A 56 -7.68 9.40 3.72
N ARG A 57 -8.92 9.38 4.22
CA ARG A 57 -9.21 9.06 5.63
C ARG A 57 -8.81 7.63 5.98
N TRP A 58 -9.02 6.67 5.08
CA TRP A 58 -8.61 5.29 5.30
C TRP A 58 -7.07 5.17 5.36
N ALA A 59 -6.34 5.83 4.46
CA ALA A 59 -4.88 5.82 4.42
C ALA A 59 -4.30 6.44 5.71
N VAL A 60 -4.78 7.62 6.10
CA VAL A 60 -4.37 8.28 7.35
C VAL A 60 -4.73 7.44 8.58
N GLY A 61 -5.89 6.79 8.59
CA GLY A 61 -6.31 5.91 9.68
C GLY A 61 -5.41 4.68 9.81
N THR A 62 -5.08 4.05 8.69
CA THR A 62 -4.18 2.88 8.63
C THR A 62 -2.79 3.25 9.12
N LEU A 63 -2.24 4.37 8.64
CA LEU A 63 -0.91 4.84 9.07
C LEU A 63 -0.85 5.15 10.56
N LYS A 64 -1.89 5.81 11.10
CA LYS A 64 -1.99 6.08 12.54
C LYS A 64 -2.00 4.80 13.38
N GLN A 65 -2.72 3.79 12.92
CA GLN A 65 -2.76 2.48 13.58
C GLN A 65 -1.39 1.79 13.52
N SER A 66 -0.72 1.84 12.37
CA SER A 66 0.63 1.29 12.14
C SER A 66 1.64 1.86 13.14
N ILE A 67 1.66 3.19 13.30
CA ILE A 67 2.55 3.92 14.23
C ILE A 67 2.10 3.79 15.69
N GLY A 68 0.85 3.41 15.97
CA GLY A 68 0.29 3.42 17.32
C GLY A 68 -0.03 4.82 17.85
N THR A 69 -0.32 5.79 16.97
CA THR A 69 -0.64 7.18 17.34
C THR A 69 -2.10 7.56 17.06
N ARG A 70 -2.62 8.57 17.77
CA ARG A 70 -3.94 9.16 17.49
C ARG A 70 -3.89 10.25 16.41
N SER A 71 -2.72 10.80 16.14
CA SER A 71 -2.54 11.97 15.27
C SER A 71 -1.21 11.90 14.53
N LEU A 72 -1.20 12.37 13.29
CA LEU A 72 0.03 12.53 12.49
C LEU A 72 0.69 13.90 12.70
N GLN A 73 0.19 14.70 13.65
CA GLN A 73 0.86 15.96 14.00
C GLN A 73 2.24 15.67 14.62
N PRO A 74 3.26 16.51 14.34
CA PRO A 74 4.65 16.24 14.78
C PRO A 74 4.79 15.98 16.29
N ASN A 75 4.04 16.68 17.13
CA ASN A 75 4.08 16.49 18.59
C ASN A 75 3.55 15.10 19.01
N ALA A 76 2.50 14.59 18.37
CA ALA A 76 1.93 13.28 18.67
C ALA A 76 2.84 12.15 18.16
N LEU A 77 3.42 12.30 16.97
CA LEU A 77 4.41 11.36 16.44
C LEU A 77 5.66 11.31 17.34
N LYS A 78 6.16 12.46 17.79
CA LYS A 78 7.30 12.52 18.71
C LYS A 78 6.98 11.84 20.04
N ALA A 79 5.77 12.01 20.57
CA ALA A 79 5.35 11.33 21.79
C ALA A 79 5.28 9.80 21.62
N ALA A 80 4.73 9.31 20.49
CA ALA A 80 4.71 7.88 20.19
C ALA A 80 6.13 7.31 20.06
N LEU A 81 7.03 8.02 19.35
CA LEU A 81 8.44 7.65 19.23
C LEU A 81 9.13 7.58 20.60
N GLN A 82 8.86 8.54 21.49
CA GLN A 82 9.37 8.56 22.85
C GLN A 82 8.86 7.40 23.70
N GLU A 83 7.59 7.02 23.54
CA GLU A 83 7.02 5.86 24.23
C GLU A 83 7.66 4.55 23.74
N GLN A 84 7.89 4.44 22.43
CA GLN A 84 8.48 3.26 21.81
C GLN A 84 9.97 3.07 22.10
N THR A 85 10.73 4.17 22.16
CA THR A 85 12.21 4.15 22.33
C THR A 85 12.67 4.44 23.75
N GLY A 86 11.84 5.10 24.54
CA GLY A 86 12.17 5.54 25.89
C GLY A 86 13.43 6.41 25.93
N ASN A 87 14.41 5.95 26.70
CA ASN A 87 15.72 6.58 26.85
C ASN A 87 16.86 5.66 26.39
N ASP A 88 16.59 4.77 25.43
CA ASP A 88 17.58 3.83 24.93
C ASP A 88 18.77 4.57 24.30
N ARG A 89 19.98 4.29 24.79
CA ARG A 89 21.23 4.92 24.35
C ARG A 89 22.18 3.92 23.68
N SER A 90 21.70 2.72 23.37
CA SER A 90 22.52 1.68 22.74
C SER A 90 22.86 2.04 21.30
N CYS A 91 21.90 2.57 20.54
CA CYS A 91 22.10 3.15 19.22
C CYS A 91 20.91 4.04 18.79
N GLU A 92 20.97 4.59 17.58
CA GLU A 92 19.83 5.25 16.93
C GLU A 92 18.79 4.22 16.46
N HIS A 93 17.52 4.46 16.76
CA HIS A 93 16.40 3.68 16.23
C HIS A 93 15.74 4.49 15.14
N SER A 94 15.36 3.85 14.03
CA SER A 94 14.68 4.53 12.93
C SER A 94 13.45 3.74 12.52
N TYR A 95 12.32 4.44 12.40
CA TYR A 95 11.04 3.87 12.00
C TYR A 95 10.49 4.62 10.79
N ILE A 96 10.02 3.88 9.80
CA ILE A 96 9.42 4.41 8.59
C ILE A 96 8.07 3.71 8.43
N ASN A 97 6.99 4.49 8.49
CA ASN A 97 5.66 4.01 8.19
C ASN A 97 5.11 4.82 7.00
N ASP A 98 4.68 4.11 5.98
CA ASP A 98 4.30 4.67 4.70
C ASP A 98 3.02 4.02 4.20
N ILE A 99 2.07 4.83 3.73
CA ILE A 99 1.00 4.41 2.83
C ILE A 99 1.17 5.12 1.49
N LYS A 100 1.26 4.36 0.40
CA LYS A 100 1.34 4.86 -0.98
C LYS A 100 0.12 4.45 -1.78
N LEU A 101 -0.40 5.34 -2.62
CA LEU A 101 -1.27 4.96 -3.73
C LEU A 101 -0.38 4.39 -4.84
N LEU A 102 -0.54 3.11 -5.18
CA LEU A 102 0.30 2.44 -6.17
C LEU A 102 -0.31 2.38 -7.56
N GLY A 103 -1.62 2.60 -7.65
CA GLY A 103 -2.35 2.57 -8.90
C GLY A 103 -3.84 2.44 -8.68
N GLU A 104 -4.56 2.43 -9.78
CA GLU A 104 -6.01 2.35 -9.78
C GLU A 104 -6.55 1.68 -11.04
N SER A 105 -7.80 1.28 -10.94
CA SER A 105 -8.68 0.92 -12.06
C SER A 105 -9.91 1.82 -12.00
N THR A 106 -10.87 1.59 -12.91
CA THR A 106 -12.16 2.29 -12.89
C THR A 106 -12.89 2.14 -11.55
N HIS A 107 -12.74 1.01 -10.85
CA HIS A 107 -13.53 0.68 -9.68
C HIS A 107 -12.75 0.59 -8.37
N TYR A 108 -11.43 0.43 -8.45
CA TYR A 108 -10.60 0.15 -7.28
C TYR A 108 -9.32 0.99 -7.28
N ALA A 109 -8.87 1.35 -6.08
CA ALA A 109 -7.55 1.89 -5.82
C ALA A 109 -6.69 0.84 -5.10
N VAL A 110 -5.41 0.79 -5.44
CA VAL A 110 -4.44 -0.09 -4.78
C VAL A 110 -3.51 0.76 -3.94
N PHE A 111 -3.49 0.48 -2.64
CA PHE A 111 -2.57 1.09 -1.71
C PHE A 111 -1.53 0.08 -1.26
N GLY A 112 -0.31 0.53 -1.01
CA GLY A 112 0.69 -0.26 -0.33
C GLY A 112 1.10 0.39 0.98
N GLU A 113 1.16 -0.41 2.04
CA GLU A 113 1.78 -0.04 3.31
C GLU A 113 3.19 -0.59 3.41
N GLU A 114 4.12 0.24 3.84
CA GLU A 114 5.46 -0.15 4.26
C GLU A 114 5.64 0.24 5.73
N ASP A 115 6.11 -0.70 6.52
CA ASP A 115 6.46 -0.52 7.92
C ASP A 115 7.85 -1.10 8.09
N TRP A 116 8.82 -0.22 8.33
CA TRP A 116 10.23 -0.56 8.42
C TRP A 116 10.81 0.00 9.72
N GLU A 117 11.63 -0.81 10.37
CA GLU A 117 12.29 -0.45 11.61
C GLU A 117 13.76 -0.86 11.61
N TYR A 118 14.57 -0.08 12.32
CA TYR A 118 15.91 -0.44 12.72
C TYR A 118 16.08 -0.19 14.21
N THR A 119 16.49 -1.23 14.94
CA THR A 119 16.57 -1.27 16.40
C THR A 119 17.91 -1.89 16.86
N CYS A 120 19.02 -1.40 16.31
CA CYS A 120 20.39 -1.79 16.69
C CYS A 120 20.86 -3.20 16.27
N GLY A 121 20.21 -3.80 15.26
CA GLY A 121 20.62 -5.09 14.68
C GLY A 121 21.64 -4.96 13.54
N ALA A 122 21.99 -6.09 12.92
CA ALA A 122 22.84 -6.09 11.73
C ALA A 122 22.18 -5.42 10.51
N HIS A 123 20.85 -5.40 10.50
CA HIS A 123 20.03 -4.79 9.46
C HIS A 123 18.69 -4.35 10.07
N GLY A 124 17.94 -3.53 9.32
CA GLY A 124 16.55 -3.25 9.64
C GLY A 124 15.63 -4.42 9.30
N ASN A 125 14.37 -4.32 9.71
CA ASN A 125 13.31 -5.26 9.39
C ASN A 125 12.14 -4.48 8.80
N GLY A 126 11.41 -5.06 7.88
CA GLY A 126 10.27 -4.38 7.28
C GLY A 126 9.20 -5.30 6.76
N THR A 127 7.99 -4.78 6.69
CA THR A 127 6.83 -5.46 6.12
C THR A 127 6.23 -4.61 5.01
N ARG A 128 5.74 -5.30 3.98
CA ARG A 128 4.98 -4.70 2.88
C ARG A 128 3.60 -5.32 2.85
N ARG A 129 2.55 -4.49 2.84
CA ARG A 129 1.16 -4.94 2.68
C ARG A 129 0.53 -4.24 1.48
N LEU A 130 -0.38 -4.93 0.80
CA LEU A 130 -1.15 -4.37 -0.31
C LEU A 130 -2.63 -4.40 0.06
N TYR A 131 -3.32 -3.31 -0.25
CA TYR A 131 -4.73 -3.12 0.03
C TYR A 131 -5.44 -2.69 -1.24
N VAL A 132 -6.54 -3.37 -1.55
CA VAL A 132 -7.43 -2.97 -2.64
C VAL A 132 -8.69 -2.40 -2.04
N LEU A 133 -9.04 -1.18 -2.40
CA LEU A 133 -10.21 -0.47 -1.88
C LEU A 133 -11.12 -0.04 -3.03
N PRO A 134 -12.45 -0.14 -2.88
CA PRO A 134 -13.36 0.40 -3.87
C PRO A 134 -13.28 1.93 -3.90
N LYS A 135 -13.34 2.51 -5.09
CA LYS A 135 -13.45 3.98 -5.29
C LYS A 135 -14.86 4.49 -4.96
N SER A 136 -15.86 3.62 -4.90
CA SER A 136 -17.24 3.97 -4.56
C SER A 136 -17.65 3.37 -3.20
N GLY A 137 -18.54 4.08 -2.50
CA GLY A 137 -19.05 3.65 -1.19
C GLY A 137 -18.01 3.77 -0.07
N ALA A 138 -18.09 2.85 0.90
CA ALA A 138 -17.18 2.85 2.04
C ALA A 138 -15.81 2.28 1.63
N ALA A 139 -14.74 3.02 1.93
CA ALA A 139 -13.35 2.59 1.76
C ALA A 139 -13.02 1.45 2.75
N ARG A 140 -13.39 0.23 2.39
CA ARG A 140 -13.11 -1.00 3.13
C ARG A 140 -12.20 -1.87 2.29
N VAL A 141 -11.19 -2.45 2.93
CA VAL A 141 -10.26 -3.38 2.30
C VAL A 141 -11.04 -4.56 1.75
N LEU A 142 -10.86 -4.84 0.47
CA LEU A 142 -11.41 -6.02 -0.17
C LEU A 142 -10.52 -7.23 0.18
N PRO A 143 -11.06 -8.30 0.78
CA PRO A 143 -10.29 -9.52 1.04
C PRO A 143 -9.98 -10.25 -0.27
N LEU A 144 -8.82 -10.93 -0.33
CA LEU A 144 -8.42 -11.71 -1.51
C LEU A 144 -9.51 -12.71 -1.95
N ALA A 145 -10.16 -13.40 -1.01
CA ALA A 145 -11.21 -14.37 -1.31
C ALA A 145 -12.43 -13.77 -2.03
N GLN A 146 -12.64 -12.44 -1.95
CA GLN A 146 -13.70 -11.74 -2.67
C GLN A 146 -13.25 -11.21 -4.04
N MET A 147 -11.94 -11.22 -4.32
CA MET A 147 -11.38 -10.91 -5.64
C MET A 147 -11.32 -12.14 -6.54
N VAL A 148 -11.23 -13.32 -5.93
CA VAL A 148 -11.11 -14.60 -6.62
C VAL A 148 -12.51 -15.15 -6.90
N LEU A 149 -12.68 -15.76 -8.07
CA LEU A 149 -13.93 -16.45 -8.40
C LEU A 149 -14.26 -17.52 -7.34
N PRO A 150 -15.56 -17.78 -7.06
CA PRO A 150 -15.97 -18.79 -6.09
C PRO A 150 -15.28 -20.14 -6.32
N ASP A 151 -14.80 -20.74 -5.23
CA ASP A 151 -14.10 -22.04 -5.21
C ASP A 151 -12.80 -22.09 -6.04
N LYS A 152 -12.21 -20.95 -6.41
CA LYS A 152 -10.97 -20.87 -7.22
C LYS A 152 -9.70 -20.50 -6.45
N MET A 153 -9.73 -20.47 -5.11
CA MET A 153 -8.52 -20.19 -4.31
C MET A 153 -7.37 -21.16 -4.59
N ALA A 154 -7.66 -22.46 -4.72
CA ALA A 154 -6.64 -23.46 -5.08
C ALA A 154 -6.06 -23.22 -6.47
N GLN A 155 -6.90 -22.78 -7.42
CA GLN A 155 -6.44 -22.42 -8.76
C GLN A 155 -5.55 -21.18 -8.74
N LEU A 156 -5.86 -20.17 -7.91
CA LEU A 156 -4.99 -19.01 -7.71
C LEU A 156 -3.61 -19.44 -7.17
N ALA A 157 -3.56 -20.30 -6.16
CA ALA A 157 -2.29 -20.80 -5.62
C ALA A 157 -1.43 -21.49 -6.69
N ASN A 158 -2.05 -22.30 -7.56
CA ASN A 158 -1.35 -22.93 -8.67
C ASN A 158 -0.84 -21.92 -9.70
N LEU A 159 -1.61 -20.87 -10.01
CA LEU A 159 -1.18 -19.79 -10.90
C LEU A 159 -0.01 -19.00 -10.30
N GLN A 160 -0.02 -18.74 -8.99
CA GLN A 160 1.08 -18.07 -8.29
C GLN A 160 2.36 -18.92 -8.33
N LEU A 161 2.26 -20.22 -8.08
CA LEU A 161 3.39 -21.14 -8.18
C LEU A 161 3.96 -21.20 -9.61
N ALA A 162 3.10 -21.25 -10.62
CA ALA A 162 3.53 -21.21 -12.01
C ALA A 162 4.23 -19.89 -12.37
N ALA A 163 3.70 -18.76 -11.91
CA ALA A 163 4.32 -17.45 -12.11
C ALA A 163 5.69 -17.35 -11.40
N TRP A 164 5.80 -17.91 -10.20
CA TRP A 164 7.07 -17.95 -9.46
C TRP A 164 8.13 -18.79 -10.19
N ARG A 165 7.76 -19.97 -10.71
CA ARG A 165 8.65 -20.77 -11.56
C ARG A 165 9.13 -20.00 -12.79
N GLN A 166 8.24 -19.28 -13.45
CA GLN A 166 8.61 -18.44 -14.60
C GLN A 166 9.52 -17.28 -14.22
N TYR A 167 9.37 -16.73 -13.02
CA TYR A 167 10.26 -15.69 -12.50
C TYR A 167 11.68 -16.24 -12.25
N LEU A 168 11.81 -17.39 -11.58
CA LEU A 168 13.12 -18.03 -11.31
C LEU A 168 13.85 -18.49 -12.58
N ALA A 169 13.10 -18.82 -13.63
CA ALA A 169 13.64 -19.20 -14.93
C ALA A 169 14.13 -17.98 -15.76
N LYS A 170 14.03 -16.76 -15.22
CA LYS A 170 14.59 -15.56 -15.83
C LYS A 170 15.86 -15.13 -15.08
N PRO A 171 16.89 -14.66 -15.79
CA PRO A 171 18.03 -14.05 -15.12
C PRO A 171 17.57 -12.81 -14.36
N ALA A 172 17.95 -12.70 -13.09
CA ALA A 172 17.58 -11.57 -12.23
C ALA A 172 18.31 -10.28 -12.65
N ASP A 173 19.53 -10.44 -13.16
CA ASP A 173 20.41 -9.41 -13.70
C ASP A 173 21.40 -10.07 -14.70
N PRO A 174 22.24 -9.31 -15.44
CA PRO A 174 23.16 -9.88 -16.43
C PRO A 174 24.20 -10.87 -15.87
N ASP A 175 24.52 -10.79 -14.58
CA ASP A 175 25.55 -11.57 -13.91
C ASP A 175 24.98 -12.77 -13.13
N THR A 176 23.66 -12.79 -12.92
CA THR A 176 22.93 -13.87 -12.25
C THR A 176 22.19 -14.74 -13.27
N PRO A 177 22.70 -15.95 -13.59
CA PRO A 177 22.05 -16.83 -14.56
C PRO A 177 20.67 -17.29 -14.07
N ALA A 178 19.76 -17.50 -15.01
CA ALA A 178 18.47 -18.14 -14.74
C ALA A 178 18.67 -19.54 -14.13
N MET A 179 17.79 -19.91 -13.21
CA MET A 179 17.78 -21.26 -12.66
C MET A 179 17.28 -22.26 -13.71
N SER A 180 17.94 -23.42 -13.80
CA SER A 180 17.46 -24.57 -14.57
C SER A 180 16.22 -25.19 -13.91
N PRO A 181 15.41 -25.98 -14.64
CA PRO A 181 14.24 -26.64 -14.07
C PRO A 181 14.54 -27.48 -12.81
N ALA A 182 15.68 -28.18 -12.79
CA ALA A 182 16.08 -29.00 -11.65
C ALA A 182 16.44 -28.16 -10.41
N GLU A 183 17.10 -27.02 -10.60
CA GLU A 183 17.41 -26.08 -9.51
C GLU A 183 16.14 -25.44 -8.96
N ILE A 184 15.18 -25.11 -9.83
CA ILE A 184 13.88 -24.57 -9.43
C ILE A 184 13.12 -25.58 -8.57
N ASP A 185 13.02 -26.83 -9.00
CA ASP A 185 12.30 -27.85 -8.23
C ASP A 185 13.00 -28.15 -6.88
N ALA A 186 14.33 -28.11 -6.83
CA ALA A 186 15.09 -28.23 -5.58
C ALA A 186 14.88 -27.04 -4.63
N HIS A 187 14.76 -25.82 -5.16
CA HIS A 187 14.48 -24.61 -4.38
C HIS A 187 13.06 -24.61 -3.80
N LEU A 188 12.08 -25.11 -4.55
CA LEU A 188 10.68 -25.15 -4.12
C LEU A 188 10.33 -26.32 -3.19
N ALA A 189 11.26 -27.25 -2.97
CA ALA A 189 11.10 -28.39 -2.08
C ALA A 189 11.59 -28.13 -0.64
N GLN A 190 12.17 -26.96 -0.37
CA GLN A 190 12.64 -26.52 0.95
C GLN A 190 11.52 -25.85 1.73
#